data_AF-A0A3R8G771-F1
#
_entry.id   AF-A0A3R8G771-F1
#
_cell.length_a   1.000
_cell.length_b   1.000
_cell.length_c   1.000
_cell.angle_alpha   90.00
_cell.angle_beta   90.00
_cell.angle_gamma   90.00
#
_symmetry.space_group_name_H-M   'P 1'
#
loop_
_entity.id
_entity.type
_entity.pdbx_description
1 polymer ?
#
loop_
_entity_poly.entity_id
_entity_poly.type
_entity_poly.pdbx_seq_one_letter_code
_entity_poly.pdbx_strand_id
1 'polypeptide(L)'
;MYRVVRGEMTLGRCLAFRSYLRKLYSGLDRLLEIYGDFHFSLQSSERYFDLVDRTPAIQDGEDEPADRREKDGETTADPSQTELQADEQQLLGEQKTKRQSSRGTDETVLEFKNVSLAFPSSALSGGQETASEARREEDDDSAGRRRRRGEVLADVSFRAGKGGIMAIVGQSGAGKSTLAKLMHRFYDPQEGAILLNGRDIRTLRLRDLRSRIGFVEQEPHLLRQSIAENIAYGLYSPRPTLLHRARLPSRSPLSSTEGQNSRMSCSSGPSCFGSLSRLDPRENELQTSAGGHGRLLASDGTASSNEREEEDDEEELEEILSAKEAESWPRELLRKTVRAAKIAHAHEFIRRLPQGYFTLCGDGAPVRLSGGQKQRIAIARALCRDPQVFVFDEATSCLDTATEAAVEATLDLLRKNQKTIFVIAHKLATTQKADFLLVLDKGCIVERGRPEEILEQPNSRYAQLFADEKPKESV
;
A
#
# COMPACT_ATOMS: atom_id res chain seq x y z
N MET A 1 29.71 -61.52 -34.47
CA MET A 1 30.53 -62.75 -34.37
C MET A 1 30.06 -63.86 -35.30
N TYR A 2 28.77 -64.24 -35.31
CA TYR A 2 28.26 -65.32 -36.19
C TYR A 2 28.66 -65.19 -37.68
N ARG A 3 28.51 -64.00 -38.28
CA ARG A 3 28.90 -63.74 -39.69
C ARG A 3 30.41 -63.77 -39.94
N VAL A 4 31.23 -63.57 -38.90
CA VAL A 4 32.71 -63.68 -38.99
C VAL A 4 33.12 -65.16 -39.04
N VAL A 5 32.46 -66.01 -38.24
CA VAL A 5 32.67 -67.46 -38.22
C VAL A 5 32.28 -68.10 -39.56
N ARG A 6 31.27 -67.56 -40.25
CA ARG A 6 30.86 -67.98 -41.60
C ARG A 6 31.74 -67.45 -42.75
N GLY A 7 32.76 -66.63 -42.46
CA GLY A 7 33.61 -66.02 -43.49
C GLY A 7 32.96 -64.87 -44.28
N GLU A 8 31.73 -64.47 -43.97
CA GLU A 8 31.02 -63.38 -44.64
C GLU A 8 31.59 -61.99 -44.28
N MET A 9 32.39 -61.89 -43.22
CA MET A 9 32.98 -60.63 -42.75
C MET A 9 34.31 -60.86 -42.01
N THR A 10 35.28 -59.95 -42.17
CA THR A 10 36.53 -59.99 -41.41
C THR A 10 36.36 -59.50 -39.97
N LEU A 11 37.21 -59.97 -39.06
CA LEU A 11 37.20 -59.53 -37.65
C LEU A 11 37.41 -58.01 -37.51
N GLY A 12 38.30 -57.43 -38.32
CA GLY A 12 38.55 -55.97 -38.35
C GLY A 12 37.30 -55.17 -38.71
N ARG A 13 36.52 -55.63 -39.71
CA ARG A 13 35.24 -54.99 -40.09
C ARG A 13 34.19 -55.14 -38.99
N CYS A 14 34.17 -56.26 -38.27
CA CYS A 14 33.29 -56.45 -37.11
C CYS A 14 33.62 -55.49 -35.95
N LEU A 15 34.91 -55.26 -35.65
CA LEU A 15 35.35 -54.34 -34.59
C LEU A 15 35.10 -52.88 -34.97
N ALA A 16 35.37 -52.50 -36.21
CA ALA A 16 35.02 -51.18 -36.74
C ALA A 16 33.51 -50.93 -36.64
N PHE A 17 32.68 -51.91 -37.04
CA PHE A 17 31.22 -51.84 -36.93
C PHE A 17 30.75 -51.65 -35.47
N ARG A 18 31.36 -52.34 -34.50
CA ARG A 18 31.07 -52.14 -33.07
C ARG A 18 31.38 -50.72 -32.60
N SER A 19 32.44 -50.09 -33.11
CA SER A 19 32.76 -48.68 -32.83
C SER A 19 31.69 -47.74 -33.39
N TYR A 20 31.20 -47.99 -34.61
CA TYR A 20 30.09 -47.24 -35.21
C TYR A 20 28.78 -47.43 -34.43
N LEU A 21 28.48 -48.65 -33.97
CA LEU A 21 27.31 -48.91 -33.11
C LEU A 21 27.39 -48.10 -31.82
N ARG A 22 28.56 -48.03 -31.16
CA ARG A 22 28.72 -47.20 -29.95
C ARG A 22 28.42 -45.73 -30.22
N LYS A 23 28.91 -45.17 -31.34
CA LYS A 23 28.61 -43.78 -31.74
C LYS A 23 27.11 -43.58 -31.98
N LEU A 24 26.45 -44.55 -32.64
CA LEU A 24 25.01 -44.51 -32.88
C LEU A 24 24.20 -44.51 -31.58
N TYR A 25 24.47 -45.47 -30.68
CA TYR A 25 23.74 -45.57 -29.41
C TYR A 25 23.96 -44.37 -28.50
N SER A 26 25.18 -43.82 -28.45
CA SER A 26 25.43 -42.59 -27.68
C SER A 26 24.66 -41.37 -28.19
N GLY A 27 24.32 -41.33 -29.48
CA GLY A 27 23.47 -40.28 -30.05
C GLY A 27 22.00 -40.45 -29.66
N LEU A 28 21.54 -41.70 -29.55
CA LEU A 28 20.18 -42.03 -29.09
C LEU A 28 20.00 -41.71 -27.60
N ASP A 29 20.99 -42.02 -26.77
CA ASP A 29 20.95 -41.69 -25.33
C ASP A 29 20.85 -40.17 -25.11
N ARG A 30 21.63 -39.36 -25.85
CA ARG A 30 21.49 -37.89 -25.82
C ARG A 30 20.12 -37.40 -26.27
N LEU A 31 19.51 -38.07 -27.25
CA LEU A 31 18.17 -37.70 -27.72
C LEU A 31 17.10 -37.97 -26.66
N LEU A 32 17.26 -39.04 -25.88
CA LEU A 32 16.40 -39.33 -24.72
C LEU A 32 16.58 -38.32 -23.60
N GLU A 33 17.80 -37.87 -23.32
CA GLU A 33 18.07 -36.78 -22.37
C GLU A 33 17.40 -35.47 -22.83
N ILE A 34 17.61 -35.07 -24.10
CA ILE A 34 16.99 -33.86 -24.69
C ILE A 34 15.46 -33.95 -24.65
N TYR A 35 14.88 -35.13 -24.86
CA TYR A 35 13.44 -35.33 -24.78
C TYR A 35 12.91 -35.05 -23.35
N GLY A 36 13.63 -35.51 -22.32
CA GLY A 36 13.30 -35.21 -20.93
C GLY A 36 13.34 -33.71 -20.62
N ASP A 37 14.41 -33.04 -21.04
CA ASP A 37 14.57 -31.59 -20.87
C ASP A 37 13.50 -30.79 -21.61
N PHE A 38 13.16 -31.22 -22.84
CA PHE A 38 12.12 -30.58 -23.65
C PHE A 38 10.74 -30.67 -22.98
N HIS A 39 10.38 -31.83 -22.44
CA HIS A 39 9.12 -32.01 -21.70
C HIS A 39 9.04 -31.10 -20.47
N PHE A 40 10.11 -31.00 -19.70
CA PHE A 40 10.16 -30.09 -18.55
C PHE A 40 10.06 -28.62 -18.96
N SER A 41 10.75 -28.24 -20.03
CA SER A 41 10.68 -26.89 -20.61
C SER A 41 9.26 -26.58 -21.09
N LEU A 42 8.57 -27.53 -21.70
CA LEU A 42 7.21 -27.35 -22.19
C LEU A 42 6.23 -27.11 -21.05
N GLN A 43 6.27 -27.94 -20.00
CA GLN A 43 5.44 -27.76 -18.80
C GLN A 43 5.73 -26.43 -18.08
N SER A 44 6.99 -26.03 -18.02
CA SER A 44 7.37 -24.73 -17.44
C SER A 44 6.85 -23.57 -18.30
N SER A 45 6.88 -23.71 -19.62
CA SER A 45 6.35 -22.74 -20.56
C SER A 45 4.84 -22.60 -20.46
N GLU A 46 4.10 -23.72 -20.31
CA GLU A 46 2.65 -23.70 -20.10
C GLU A 46 2.29 -22.90 -18.85
N ARG A 47 2.95 -23.17 -17.72
CA ARG A 47 2.72 -22.40 -16.47
C ARG A 47 3.06 -20.92 -16.60
N TYR A 48 4.08 -20.60 -17.40
CA TYR A 48 4.45 -19.21 -17.67
C TYR A 48 3.37 -18.51 -18.50
N PHE A 49 2.88 -19.14 -19.58
CA PHE A 49 1.80 -18.59 -20.39
C PHE A 49 0.49 -18.51 -19.61
N ASP A 50 0.16 -19.51 -18.78
CA ASP A 50 -0.97 -19.46 -17.85
C ASP A 50 -0.91 -18.28 -16.87
N LEU A 51 0.29 -17.79 -16.53
CA LEU A 51 0.46 -16.61 -15.68
C LEU A 51 0.36 -15.31 -16.48
N VAL A 52 0.97 -15.26 -17.68
CA VAL A 52 0.97 -14.08 -18.54
C VAL A 52 -0.42 -13.80 -19.12
N ASP A 53 -1.17 -14.85 -19.46
CA ASP A 53 -2.50 -14.75 -20.07
C ASP A 53 -3.62 -14.50 -19.04
N ARG A 54 -3.30 -14.50 -17.74
CA ARG A 54 -4.26 -14.11 -16.70
C ARG A 54 -4.61 -12.64 -16.85
N THR A 55 -5.86 -12.38 -17.21
CA THR A 55 -6.41 -11.03 -17.17
C THR A 55 -6.45 -10.53 -15.73
N PRO A 56 -5.87 -9.35 -15.42
CA PRO A 56 -6.00 -8.78 -14.09
C PRO A 56 -7.47 -8.49 -13.80
N ALA A 57 -7.92 -8.84 -12.58
CA ALA A 57 -9.31 -8.69 -12.16
C ALA A 57 -9.77 -7.22 -12.12
N ILE A 58 -8.83 -6.30 -11.87
CA ILE A 58 -9.09 -4.85 -11.86
C ILE A 58 -8.30 -4.24 -13.01
N GLN A 59 -9.00 -3.51 -13.86
CA GLN A 59 -8.45 -2.83 -15.04
C GLN A 59 -8.63 -1.32 -14.90
N ASP A 60 -7.76 -0.56 -15.57
CA ASP A 60 -7.89 0.89 -15.67
C ASP A 60 -9.18 1.25 -16.41
N GLY A 61 -9.86 2.30 -15.94
CA GLY A 61 -10.96 2.88 -16.68
C GLY A 61 -10.48 3.69 -17.90
N GLU A 62 -11.40 3.90 -18.84
CA GLU A 62 -11.13 4.55 -20.14
C GLU A 62 -10.91 6.07 -20.06
N ASP A 63 -11.05 6.70 -18.88
CA ASP A 63 -10.89 8.15 -18.73
C ASP A 63 -9.49 8.62 -19.14
N GLU A 64 -9.44 9.64 -20.00
CA GLU A 64 -8.19 10.29 -20.38
C GLU A 64 -7.48 10.92 -19.17
N PRO A 65 -6.13 10.93 -19.14
CA PRO A 65 -5.34 11.59 -18.11
C PRO A 65 -5.83 13.00 -17.79
N ALA A 66 -6.01 13.31 -16.50
CA ALA A 66 -6.20 14.68 -16.03
C ALA A 66 -5.03 15.61 -16.47
N ASP A 67 -3.84 15.04 -16.68
CA ASP A 67 -2.60 15.69 -17.10
C ASP A 67 -2.69 16.37 -18.49
N ARG A 68 -3.72 16.08 -19.30
CA ARG A 68 -3.99 16.83 -20.54
C ARG A 68 -4.81 18.10 -20.32
N ARG A 69 -5.61 18.20 -19.25
CA ARG A 69 -6.50 19.35 -19.02
C ARG A 69 -5.82 20.54 -18.36
N GLU A 70 -4.65 20.36 -17.74
CA GLU A 70 -3.89 21.45 -17.12
C GLU A 70 -2.84 22.08 -18.06
N LYS A 71 -2.61 21.51 -19.26
CA LYS A 71 -1.67 22.06 -20.26
C LYS A 71 -2.30 22.98 -21.31
N ASP A 72 -3.63 23.08 -21.37
CA ASP A 72 -4.32 23.99 -22.29
C ASP A 72 -4.58 25.39 -21.68
N GLY A 73 -3.89 25.72 -20.57
CA GLY A 73 -3.91 27.03 -19.92
C GLY A 73 -2.61 27.83 -20.05
N GLU A 74 -1.55 27.26 -20.64
CA GLU A 74 -0.29 27.96 -20.90
C GLU A 74 -0.34 28.59 -22.30
N THR A 75 -1.18 29.61 -22.45
CA THR A 75 -1.03 30.56 -23.56
C THR A 75 0.29 31.30 -23.32
N THR A 76 1.32 30.94 -24.08
CA THR A 76 2.49 31.78 -24.34
C THR A 76 2.01 33.13 -24.86
N ALA A 77 1.85 34.11 -23.97
CA ALA A 77 1.62 35.50 -24.32
C ALA A 77 2.98 36.17 -24.51
N ASP A 78 3.44 36.20 -25.75
CA ASP A 78 4.51 37.08 -26.21
C ASP A 78 3.95 38.51 -26.32
N PRO A 79 4.44 39.50 -25.55
CA PRO A 79 3.86 40.84 -25.51
C PRO A 79 4.50 41.72 -26.58
N SER A 80 4.19 41.47 -27.85
CA SER A 80 4.34 42.48 -28.91
C SER A 80 3.62 42.09 -30.18
N GLN A 81 2.36 42.52 -30.34
CA GLN A 81 1.86 43.15 -31.58
C GLN A 81 0.38 43.50 -31.46
N THR A 82 0.07 44.61 -32.14
CA THR A 82 -1.05 45.51 -31.97
C THR A 82 -2.21 45.14 -32.90
N GLU A 83 -3.44 45.33 -32.42
CA GLU A 83 -4.70 45.65 -33.12
C GLU A 83 -5.13 44.88 -34.39
N LEU A 84 -6.34 44.29 -34.35
CA LEU A 84 -7.53 44.72 -35.12
C LEU A 84 -8.66 43.67 -35.09
N GLN A 85 -9.90 44.17 -34.87
CA GLN A 85 -11.22 43.61 -35.21
C GLN A 85 -11.72 42.43 -34.35
N ALA A 86 -12.70 42.61 -33.45
CA ALA A 86 -14.13 42.93 -33.65
C ALA A 86 -14.93 41.80 -34.31
N ASP A 87 -16.01 41.43 -33.62
CA ASP A 87 -17.17 40.61 -34.03
C ASP A 87 -17.05 39.09 -34.07
N GLU A 88 -17.44 38.45 -32.95
CA GLU A 88 -18.43 37.35 -32.95
C GLU A 88 -18.92 37.02 -31.52
N GLN A 89 -19.48 38.03 -30.85
CA GLN A 89 -20.36 37.82 -29.70
C GLN A 89 -21.78 37.52 -30.19
N GLN A 90 -22.03 36.31 -30.72
CA GLN A 90 -23.41 35.88 -30.96
C GLN A 90 -23.61 34.36 -31.04
N LEU A 91 -23.01 33.57 -30.14
CA LEU A 91 -23.33 32.13 -29.99
C LEU A 91 -23.29 31.61 -28.53
N LEU A 92 -23.23 32.51 -27.54
CA LEU A 92 -23.23 32.18 -26.09
C LEU A 92 -24.57 32.47 -25.39
N GLY A 93 -25.68 32.40 -26.13
CA GLY A 93 -27.03 32.68 -25.64
C GLY A 93 -27.84 31.47 -25.13
N GLU A 94 -27.54 30.25 -25.57
CA GLU A 94 -28.50 29.14 -25.42
C GLU A 94 -28.05 27.97 -24.51
N GLN A 95 -26.87 28.05 -23.88
CA GLN A 95 -26.43 27.02 -22.92
C GLN A 95 -26.59 27.41 -21.44
N LYS A 96 -27.16 28.59 -21.14
CA LYS A 96 -27.34 29.08 -19.76
C LYS A 96 -28.61 28.60 -19.05
N THR A 97 -29.53 27.89 -19.72
CA THR A 97 -30.80 27.42 -19.14
C THR A 97 -30.86 25.93 -18.81
N LYS A 98 -29.73 25.20 -18.87
CA LYS A 98 -29.59 23.84 -18.30
C LYS A 98 -28.58 23.70 -17.14
N ARG A 99 -27.91 24.80 -16.76
CA ARG A 99 -26.90 24.80 -15.68
C ARG A 99 -27.42 25.23 -14.30
N GLN A 100 -28.74 25.39 -14.13
CA GLN A 100 -29.33 25.88 -12.88
C GLN A 100 -29.98 24.80 -11.99
N SER A 101 -29.81 23.50 -12.26
CA SER A 101 -30.35 22.43 -11.41
C SER A 101 -29.33 21.53 -10.69
N SER A 102 -28.05 21.90 -10.60
CA SER A 102 -27.03 21.08 -9.91
C SER A 102 -26.11 21.90 -8.99
N ARG A 103 -26.71 22.77 -8.17
CA ARG A 103 -25.98 23.63 -7.21
C ARG A 103 -25.98 23.06 -5.78
N GLY A 104 -25.94 21.73 -5.65
CA GLY A 104 -26.01 21.02 -4.37
C GLY A 104 -25.05 19.82 -4.22
N THR A 105 -23.99 19.75 -5.03
CA THR A 105 -23.08 18.59 -5.10
C THR A 105 -21.61 18.87 -4.75
N ASP A 106 -21.25 20.09 -4.36
CA ASP A 106 -19.83 20.51 -4.24
C ASP A 106 -19.10 20.09 -2.94
N GLU A 107 -19.76 19.40 -1.99
CA GLU A 107 -19.15 19.04 -0.70
C GLU A 107 -18.86 17.55 -0.50
N THR A 108 -19.39 16.65 -1.35
CA THR A 108 -19.22 15.20 -1.17
C THR A 108 -17.96 14.71 -1.88
N VAL A 109 -16.98 14.24 -1.10
CA VAL A 109 -15.70 13.72 -1.62
C VAL A 109 -15.83 12.24 -1.98
N LEU A 110 -16.48 11.43 -1.14
CA LEU A 110 -16.66 10.00 -1.38
C LEU A 110 -18.09 9.58 -1.10
N GLU A 111 -18.66 8.75 -1.98
CA GLU A 111 -20.02 8.25 -1.85
C GLU A 111 -20.08 6.75 -2.18
N PHE A 112 -20.72 5.97 -1.31
CA PHE A 112 -21.12 4.59 -1.56
C PHE A 112 -22.62 4.58 -1.89
N LYS A 113 -23.00 3.99 -3.02
CA LYS A 113 -24.38 3.84 -3.48
C LYS A 113 -24.73 2.37 -3.63
N ASN A 114 -25.49 1.86 -2.67
CA ASN A 114 -26.06 0.50 -2.63
C ASN A 114 -25.02 -0.58 -2.92
N VAL A 115 -23.87 -0.46 -2.24
CA VAL A 115 -22.70 -1.28 -2.53
C VAL A 115 -22.85 -2.64 -1.85
N SER A 116 -22.79 -3.71 -2.65
CA SER A 116 -22.72 -5.08 -2.16
C SER A 116 -21.45 -5.75 -2.66
N LEU A 117 -20.78 -6.51 -1.78
CA LEU A 117 -19.56 -7.25 -2.11
C LEU A 117 -19.60 -8.68 -1.55
N ALA A 118 -19.31 -9.66 -2.40
CA ALA A 118 -18.97 -11.03 -2.03
C ALA A 118 -17.57 -11.39 -2.52
N PHE A 119 -16.77 -12.13 -1.75
CA PHE A 119 -15.52 -12.67 -2.30
C PHE A 119 -15.83 -13.92 -3.15
N PRO A 120 -15.22 -14.07 -4.34
CA PRO A 120 -15.39 -15.30 -5.11
C PRO A 120 -14.95 -16.52 -4.29
N SER A 121 -15.82 -17.54 -4.24
CA SER A 121 -15.71 -18.75 -3.38
C SER A 121 -14.38 -19.52 -3.54
N SER A 122 -13.65 -19.30 -4.63
CA SER A 122 -12.33 -19.90 -4.89
C SER A 122 -11.23 -19.53 -3.88
N ALA A 123 -11.46 -18.53 -3.01
CA ALA A 123 -10.50 -18.12 -1.97
C ALA A 123 -10.78 -18.74 -0.59
N LEU A 124 -11.97 -19.30 -0.35
CA LEU A 124 -12.41 -19.72 0.99
C LEU A 124 -12.66 -21.22 1.12
N SER A 125 -12.85 -21.94 0.02
CA SER A 125 -12.92 -23.40 0.05
C SER A 125 -12.36 -23.99 -1.26
N GLY A 126 -11.51 -25.00 -1.16
CA GLY A 126 -10.99 -25.77 -2.29
C GLY A 126 -12.06 -26.67 -2.95
N GLY A 127 -13.29 -26.17 -3.11
CA GLY A 127 -14.41 -26.89 -3.72
C GLY A 127 -14.90 -26.15 -4.95
N GLN A 128 -15.03 -26.86 -6.07
CA GLN A 128 -15.75 -26.36 -7.24
C GLN A 128 -17.23 -26.21 -6.89
N GLU A 129 -17.66 -25.03 -6.51
CA GLU A 129 -19.08 -24.69 -6.50
C GLU A 129 -19.45 -24.11 -7.87
N THR A 130 -20.33 -24.81 -8.57
CA THR A 130 -20.85 -24.40 -9.87
C THR A 130 -21.74 -23.17 -9.72
N ALA A 131 -21.52 -22.16 -10.56
CA ALA A 131 -22.25 -20.89 -10.61
C ALA A 131 -23.79 -21.00 -10.77
N SER A 132 -24.34 -22.21 -10.93
CA SER A 132 -25.77 -22.48 -11.07
C SER A 132 -26.52 -22.72 -9.76
N GLU A 133 -25.85 -22.90 -8.62
CA GLU A 133 -26.51 -23.18 -7.32
C GLU A 133 -26.67 -21.94 -6.41
N ALA A 134 -26.08 -20.80 -6.76
CA ALA A 134 -26.22 -19.55 -6.01
C ALA A 134 -27.59 -18.84 -6.19
N ARG A 135 -28.61 -19.57 -6.68
CA ARG A 135 -29.99 -19.07 -6.81
C ARG A 135 -30.85 -19.68 -5.71
N ARG A 136 -31.25 -18.82 -4.77
CA ARG A 136 -32.40 -18.93 -3.83
C ARG A 136 -32.12 -19.56 -2.47
N GLU A 137 -31.33 -18.90 -1.65
CA GLU A 137 -31.50 -18.91 -0.20
C GLU A 137 -31.23 -17.47 0.28
N GLU A 138 -32.31 -16.71 0.47
CA GLU A 138 -32.30 -15.39 1.10
C GLU A 138 -32.37 -15.64 2.61
N ASP A 139 -31.29 -15.39 3.34
CA ASP A 139 -31.32 -15.42 4.79
C ASP A 139 -31.82 -14.06 5.29
N ASP A 140 -33.01 -14.05 5.91
CA ASP A 140 -33.49 -12.88 6.65
C ASP A 140 -32.62 -12.70 7.89
N ASP A 141 -31.71 -11.71 7.86
CA ASP A 141 -31.03 -11.27 9.08
C ASP A 141 -32.07 -10.66 10.04
N SER A 142 -31.77 -10.63 11.34
CA SER A 142 -32.71 -10.26 12.44
C SER A 142 -33.38 -8.88 12.33
N ALA A 143 -33.00 -8.09 11.32
CA ALA A 143 -33.52 -6.76 10.98
C ALA A 143 -34.32 -6.70 9.66
N GLY A 144 -34.63 -7.84 9.03
CA GLY A 144 -35.45 -7.92 7.80
C GLY A 144 -34.78 -7.38 6.54
N ARG A 145 -33.44 -7.41 6.47
CA ARG A 145 -32.66 -6.94 5.32
C ARG A 145 -32.26 -8.11 4.43
N ARG A 146 -32.41 -7.93 3.11
CA ARG A 146 -32.04 -8.91 2.09
C ARG A 146 -30.52 -9.02 2.00
N ARG A 147 -29.97 -10.15 2.43
CA ARG A 147 -28.55 -10.49 2.25
C ARG A 147 -28.46 -11.79 1.47
N ARG A 148 -27.61 -11.82 0.45
CA ARG A 148 -27.29 -13.08 -0.24
C ARG A 148 -26.22 -13.84 0.54
N ARG A 149 -26.36 -15.16 0.59
CA ARG A 149 -25.38 -16.04 1.21
C ARG A 149 -23.98 -15.82 0.61
N GLY A 150 -23.00 -15.52 1.45
CA GLY A 150 -21.61 -15.23 1.05
C GLY A 150 -21.27 -13.74 0.84
N GLU A 151 -22.24 -12.82 0.93
CA GLU A 151 -21.96 -11.38 0.90
C GLU A 151 -21.25 -10.95 2.19
N VAL A 152 -20.12 -10.25 2.04
CA VAL A 152 -19.38 -9.60 3.13
C VAL A 152 -19.91 -8.21 3.39
N LEU A 153 -20.39 -7.51 2.36
CA LEU A 153 -21.09 -6.23 2.45
C LEU A 153 -22.40 -6.33 1.69
N ALA A 154 -23.48 -5.78 2.24
CA ALA A 154 -24.81 -5.79 1.64
C ALA A 154 -25.46 -4.40 1.74
N ASP A 155 -25.82 -3.84 0.59
CA ASP A 155 -26.53 -2.56 0.44
C ASP A 155 -25.94 -1.41 1.28
N VAL A 156 -24.62 -1.23 1.19
CA VAL A 156 -23.89 -0.21 1.93
C VAL A 156 -24.01 1.14 1.21
N SER A 157 -24.62 2.11 1.90
CA SER A 157 -24.85 3.46 1.37
C SER A 157 -24.51 4.56 2.38
N PHE A 158 -23.54 5.41 2.04
CA PHE A 158 -23.16 6.59 2.83
C PHE A 158 -22.41 7.63 2.00
N ARG A 159 -22.31 8.85 2.53
CA ARG A 159 -21.59 9.97 1.92
C ARG A 159 -20.61 10.56 2.92
N ALA A 160 -19.39 10.83 2.48
CA ALA A 160 -18.38 11.53 3.25
C ALA A 160 -18.14 12.92 2.64
N GLY A 161 -18.33 13.93 3.47
CA GLY A 161 -18.04 15.32 3.13
C GLY A 161 -16.56 15.66 3.18
N LYS A 162 -16.22 16.85 2.68
CA LYS A 162 -14.87 17.41 2.80
C LYS A 162 -14.55 17.79 4.26
N GLY A 163 -13.32 17.50 4.70
CA GLY A 163 -12.76 18.06 5.94
C GLY A 163 -13.26 17.49 7.27
N GLY A 164 -13.96 16.34 7.25
CA GLY A 164 -14.40 15.64 8.45
C GLY A 164 -13.69 14.31 8.69
N ILE A 165 -13.71 13.85 9.94
CA ILE A 165 -13.30 12.51 10.36
C ILE A 165 -14.53 11.61 10.40
N MET A 166 -14.52 10.55 9.60
CA MET A 166 -15.52 9.48 9.63
C MET A 166 -14.93 8.23 10.28
N ALA A 167 -15.47 7.84 11.43
CA ALA A 167 -15.10 6.59 12.10
C ALA A 167 -15.98 5.43 11.62
N ILE A 168 -15.36 4.27 11.42
CA ILE A 168 -16.02 3.02 11.03
C ILE A 168 -15.77 2.02 12.15
N VAL A 169 -16.84 1.55 12.80
CA VAL A 169 -16.79 0.62 13.94
C VAL A 169 -17.69 -0.58 13.71
N GLY A 170 -17.48 -1.65 14.47
CA GLY A 170 -18.19 -2.91 14.30
C GLY A 170 -17.38 -4.08 14.84
N GLN A 171 -18.03 -5.21 15.06
CA GLN A 171 -17.34 -6.43 15.50
C GLN A 171 -16.29 -6.89 14.49
N SER A 172 -15.36 -7.74 14.93
CA SER A 172 -14.44 -8.41 13.99
C SER A 172 -15.25 -9.20 12.97
N GLY A 173 -14.86 -9.13 11.69
CA GLY A 173 -15.61 -9.75 10.60
C GLY A 173 -16.85 -8.98 10.09
N ALA A 174 -17.20 -7.83 10.67
CA ALA A 174 -18.34 -7.02 10.23
C ALA A 174 -18.18 -6.35 8.84
N GLY A 175 -16.99 -6.44 8.22
CA GLY A 175 -16.71 -5.88 6.89
C GLY A 175 -15.97 -4.54 6.86
N LYS A 176 -15.43 -4.06 7.99
CA LYS A 176 -14.74 -2.75 8.09
C LYS A 176 -13.53 -2.61 7.14
N SER A 177 -12.55 -3.51 7.25
CA SER A 177 -11.37 -3.49 6.37
C SER A 177 -11.75 -3.78 4.91
N THR A 178 -12.82 -4.53 4.67
CA THR A 178 -13.38 -4.74 3.32
C THR A 178 -13.87 -3.43 2.71
N LEU A 179 -14.56 -2.60 3.50
CA LEU A 179 -15.03 -1.29 3.09
C LEU A 179 -13.85 -0.35 2.77
N ALA A 180 -12.80 -0.33 3.60
CA ALA A 180 -11.54 0.37 3.30
C ALA A 180 -10.88 -0.12 2.00
N LYS A 181 -10.83 -1.44 1.77
CA LYS A 181 -10.24 -2.02 0.56
C LYS A 181 -11.02 -1.64 -0.71
N LEU A 182 -12.34 -1.49 -0.61
CA LEU A 182 -13.19 -1.00 -1.69
C LEU A 182 -12.91 0.48 -2.02
N MET A 183 -12.68 1.34 -1.01
CA MET A 183 -12.30 2.74 -1.25
C MET A 183 -11.05 2.86 -2.13
N HIS A 184 -10.07 1.97 -1.92
CA HIS A 184 -8.82 1.94 -2.68
C HIS A 184 -8.89 1.10 -3.98
N ARG A 185 -10.09 0.60 -4.32
CA ARG A 185 -10.38 -0.27 -5.47
C ARG A 185 -9.41 -1.45 -5.55
N PHE A 186 -9.24 -2.15 -4.43
CA PHE A 186 -8.64 -3.49 -4.44
C PHE A 186 -9.62 -4.55 -4.97
N TYR A 187 -10.91 -4.28 -4.84
CA TYR A 187 -12.01 -5.05 -5.42
C TYR A 187 -12.99 -4.07 -6.07
N ASP A 188 -13.67 -4.52 -7.11
CA ASP A 188 -14.84 -3.82 -7.65
C ASP A 188 -16.10 -4.42 -6.99
N PRO A 189 -17.08 -3.58 -6.60
CA PRO A 189 -18.32 -4.09 -6.01
C PRO A 189 -19.16 -4.85 -7.05
N GLN A 190 -19.84 -5.93 -6.64
CA GLN A 190 -20.74 -6.66 -7.54
C GLN A 190 -22.01 -5.87 -7.86
N GLU A 191 -22.54 -5.16 -6.87
CA GLU A 191 -23.71 -4.30 -7.02
C GLU A 191 -23.39 -2.90 -6.48
N GLY A 192 -24.04 -1.89 -7.06
CA GLY A 192 -23.85 -0.50 -6.68
C GLY A 192 -22.66 0.21 -7.35
N ALA A 193 -22.29 1.35 -6.78
CA ALA A 193 -21.20 2.19 -7.26
C ALA A 193 -20.53 2.94 -6.11
N ILE A 194 -19.22 3.16 -6.23
CA ILE A 194 -18.46 4.02 -5.33
C ILE A 194 -18.02 5.22 -6.16
N LEU A 195 -18.36 6.43 -5.71
CA LEU A 195 -18.06 7.67 -6.40
C LEU A 195 -17.02 8.47 -5.62
N LEU A 196 -15.98 8.94 -6.31
CA LEU A 196 -15.02 9.91 -5.81
C LEU A 196 -15.25 11.23 -6.55
N ASN A 197 -15.56 12.31 -5.81
CA ASN A 197 -15.94 13.61 -6.37
C ASN A 197 -17.04 13.50 -7.44
N GLY A 198 -18.04 12.64 -7.18
CA GLY A 198 -19.17 12.37 -8.07
C GLY A 198 -18.88 11.46 -9.28
N ARG A 199 -17.64 10.98 -9.48
CA ARG A 199 -17.28 10.05 -10.56
C ARG A 199 -17.09 8.64 -10.04
N ASP A 200 -17.59 7.64 -10.76
CA ASP A 200 -17.39 6.25 -10.40
C ASP A 200 -15.91 5.89 -10.44
N ILE A 201 -15.39 5.29 -9.36
CA ILE A 201 -13.99 4.90 -9.24
C ILE A 201 -13.57 3.89 -10.33
N ARG A 202 -14.53 3.21 -10.96
CA ARG A 202 -14.31 2.28 -12.08
C ARG A 202 -13.91 2.96 -13.38
N THR A 203 -14.35 4.20 -13.61
CA THR A 203 -14.00 4.94 -14.83
C THR A 203 -12.61 5.58 -14.75
N LEU A 204 -12.10 5.75 -13.53
CA LEU A 204 -10.79 6.34 -13.28
C LEU A 204 -9.67 5.34 -13.56
N ARG A 205 -8.52 5.84 -14.04
CA ARG A 205 -7.27 5.07 -14.03
C ARG A 205 -6.87 4.81 -12.58
N LEU A 206 -6.44 3.58 -12.29
CA LEU A 206 -6.12 3.12 -10.94
C LEU A 206 -5.04 3.97 -10.29
N ARG A 207 -4.03 4.38 -11.08
CA ARG A 207 -2.97 5.28 -10.61
C ARG A 207 -3.53 6.61 -10.13
N ASP A 208 -4.47 7.20 -10.86
CA ASP A 208 -5.05 8.51 -10.54
C ASP A 208 -5.96 8.38 -9.31
N LEU A 209 -6.76 7.32 -9.22
CA LEU A 209 -7.57 7.01 -8.04
C LEU A 209 -6.70 6.83 -6.79
N ARG A 210 -5.74 5.90 -6.83
CA ARG A 210 -4.90 5.56 -5.67
C ARG A 210 -3.99 6.72 -5.27
N SER A 211 -3.63 7.59 -6.23
CA SER A 211 -2.87 8.80 -5.88
C SER A 211 -3.65 9.82 -5.05
N ARG A 212 -4.99 9.75 -5.04
CA ARG A 212 -5.87 10.65 -4.29
C ARG A 212 -6.25 10.11 -2.92
N ILE A 213 -5.86 8.87 -2.60
CA ILE A 213 -6.19 8.18 -1.36
C ILE A 213 -4.89 7.74 -0.68
N GLY A 214 -4.61 8.28 0.51
CA GLY A 214 -3.55 7.82 1.39
C GLY A 214 -4.05 6.67 2.25
N PHE A 215 -3.51 5.47 2.05
CA PHE A 215 -3.90 4.29 2.80
C PHE A 215 -2.83 3.93 3.83
N VAL A 216 -3.22 3.80 5.09
CA VAL A 216 -2.36 3.34 6.19
C VAL A 216 -2.96 2.04 6.74
N GLU A 217 -2.23 0.95 6.53
CA GLU A 217 -2.60 -0.40 6.99
C GLU A 217 -2.43 -0.57 8.50
N GLN A 218 -3.14 -1.55 9.06
CA GLN A 218 -3.01 -1.98 10.45
C GLN A 218 -1.58 -2.44 10.78
N GLU A 219 -0.97 -3.23 9.88
CA GLU A 219 0.41 -3.69 10.00
C GLU A 219 1.23 -3.17 8.80
N PRO A 220 1.88 -2.01 8.92
CA PRO A 220 2.55 -1.43 7.77
C PRO A 220 3.78 -2.23 7.33
N HIS A 221 3.79 -2.59 6.05
CA HIS A 221 4.95 -3.19 5.42
C HIS A 221 6.00 -2.13 5.04
N LEU A 222 7.24 -2.36 5.49
CA LEU A 222 8.40 -1.56 5.11
C LEU A 222 9.28 -2.38 4.16
N LEU A 223 9.67 -1.76 3.06
CA LEU A 223 10.61 -2.31 2.09
C LEU A 223 11.99 -2.44 2.74
N ARG A 224 12.79 -3.43 2.31
CA ARG A 224 14.18 -3.58 2.70
C ARG A 224 15.06 -2.49 2.06
N GLN A 225 14.86 -1.26 2.51
CA GLN A 225 15.36 -0.01 1.96
C GLN A 225 15.60 0.97 3.11
N SER A 226 16.21 2.12 2.81
CA SER A 226 16.36 3.18 3.81
C SER A 226 15.00 3.70 4.29
N ILE A 227 14.97 4.33 5.46
CA ILE A 227 13.75 4.99 5.96
C ILE A 227 13.29 6.08 4.99
N ALA A 228 14.21 6.88 4.45
CA ALA A 228 13.92 7.88 3.44
C ALA A 228 13.22 7.27 2.21
N GLU A 229 13.76 6.17 1.65
CA GLU A 229 13.14 5.48 0.51
C GLU A 229 11.75 4.96 0.85
N ASN A 230 11.56 4.41 2.05
CA ASN A 230 10.26 3.95 2.50
C ASN A 230 9.21 5.07 2.57
N ILE A 231 9.60 6.28 3.00
CA ILE A 231 8.69 7.44 3.05
C ILE A 231 8.48 8.00 1.64
N ALA A 232 9.55 8.20 0.88
CA ALA A 232 9.52 8.70 -0.50
C ALA A 232 8.76 7.77 -1.46
N TYR A 233 8.63 6.49 -1.12
CA TYR A 233 7.79 5.54 -1.86
C TYR A 233 6.35 6.02 -2.04
N GLY A 234 5.83 6.85 -1.12
CA GLY A 234 4.50 7.47 -1.25
C GLY A 234 4.39 8.41 -2.47
N LEU A 235 5.49 9.05 -2.86
CA LEU A 235 5.56 9.89 -4.06
C LEU A 235 5.72 9.07 -5.34
N TYR A 236 6.13 7.81 -5.23
CA TYR A 236 6.40 6.97 -6.40
C TYR A 236 5.13 6.79 -7.21
N SER A 237 5.24 7.19 -8.46
CA SER A 237 4.22 7.02 -9.47
C SER A 237 4.89 6.18 -10.54
N PRO A 238 4.39 4.97 -10.88
CA PRO A 238 5.13 4.04 -11.73
C PRO A 238 5.31 4.64 -13.12
N ARG A 239 6.43 5.32 -13.33
CA ARG A 239 7.18 5.28 -14.58
C ARG A 239 8.38 4.37 -14.30
N PRO A 240 8.64 3.35 -15.13
CA PRO A 240 9.72 2.37 -14.92
C PRO A 240 11.10 2.97 -15.25
N THR A 241 11.44 4.11 -14.67
CA THR A 241 12.75 4.75 -14.83
C THR A 241 12.93 5.77 -13.71
N LEU A 242 14.11 5.74 -13.07
CA LEU A 242 14.67 6.77 -12.17
C LEU A 242 14.68 6.52 -10.64
N LEU A 243 14.72 5.28 -10.16
CA LEU A 243 15.34 5.03 -8.83
C LEU A 243 16.43 3.94 -8.85
N HIS A 244 16.47 3.07 -9.86
CA HIS A 244 17.45 1.97 -9.92
C HIS A 244 18.70 2.24 -10.77
N ARG A 245 19.16 3.49 -10.86
CA ARG A 245 20.49 3.80 -11.46
C ARG A 245 21.60 4.01 -10.43
N ALA A 246 21.38 3.58 -9.19
CA ALA A 246 22.46 3.27 -8.26
C ALA A 246 23.18 1.99 -8.75
N ARG A 247 24.23 2.22 -9.52
CA ARG A 247 25.34 1.34 -9.89
C ARG A 247 25.34 -0.02 -9.16
N LEU A 248 24.87 -1.07 -9.83
CA LEU A 248 25.48 -2.38 -9.63
C LEU A 248 26.98 -2.22 -9.92
N PRO A 249 27.88 -2.75 -9.09
CA PRO A 249 29.32 -2.67 -9.37
C PRO A 249 29.54 -3.18 -10.79
N SER A 250 30.19 -2.36 -11.62
CA SER A 250 30.57 -2.71 -12.97
C SER A 250 31.27 -4.07 -12.93
N ARG A 251 30.64 -5.09 -13.50
CA ARG A 251 31.35 -6.34 -13.81
C ARG A 251 32.52 -5.95 -14.69
N SER A 252 33.73 -6.13 -14.18
CA SER A 252 34.97 -6.04 -14.92
C SER A 252 34.81 -6.88 -16.20
N PRO A 253 35.20 -6.39 -17.38
CA PRO A 253 35.17 -7.21 -18.58
C PRO A 253 36.07 -8.41 -18.35
N LEU A 254 35.50 -9.60 -18.58
CA LEU A 254 36.21 -10.87 -18.60
C LEU A 254 37.40 -10.74 -19.55
N SER A 255 38.61 -10.62 -19.01
CA SER A 255 39.83 -10.80 -19.77
C SER A 255 39.94 -12.28 -20.12
N SER A 256 39.87 -12.55 -21.41
CA SER A 256 40.25 -13.80 -22.03
C SER A 256 41.70 -14.14 -21.69
N THR A 257 41.90 -15.19 -20.90
CA THR A 257 43.13 -16.00 -20.94
C THR A 257 42.77 -17.46 -20.81
N GLU A 258 43.38 -18.21 -21.72
CA GLU A 258 43.16 -19.61 -22.04
C GLU A 258 43.41 -20.56 -20.87
N GLY A 259 42.64 -21.65 -20.92
CA GLY A 259 42.95 -23.01 -20.47
C GLY A 259 44.08 -23.25 -19.48
N GLN A 260 43.73 -23.85 -18.34
CA GLN A 260 44.41 -25.06 -17.89
C GLN A 260 43.49 -25.94 -17.05
N ASN A 261 43.49 -27.22 -17.43
CA ASN A 261 42.77 -28.32 -16.81
C ASN A 261 43.23 -28.58 -15.37
N SER A 262 42.29 -28.73 -14.45
CA SER A 262 42.48 -29.64 -13.30
C SER A 262 41.15 -30.26 -12.89
N ARG A 263 41.14 -31.59 -12.88
CA ARG A 263 40.06 -32.49 -12.50
C ARG A 263 39.85 -32.52 -10.98
N MET A 264 38.72 -33.13 -10.59
CA MET A 264 38.39 -33.76 -9.28
C MET A 264 37.93 -32.78 -8.19
N SER A 265 36.95 -33.08 -7.35
CA SER A 265 36.03 -34.22 -7.18
C SER A 265 35.06 -33.81 -6.07
N CYS A 266 33.76 -33.98 -6.26
CA CYS A 266 32.77 -33.82 -5.19
C CYS A 266 32.80 -35.07 -4.30
N SER A 267 33.18 -34.89 -3.04
CA SER A 267 32.99 -35.90 -1.99
C SER A 267 32.20 -35.31 -0.84
N SER A 268 31.16 -36.05 -0.49
CA SER A 268 30.27 -35.96 0.67
C SER A 268 30.97 -36.04 2.04
N GLY A 269 30.40 -35.37 3.05
CA GLY A 269 30.44 -35.82 4.46
C GLY A 269 31.10 -34.89 5.49
N PRO A 270 30.81 -35.07 6.80
CA PRO A 270 30.24 -34.01 7.65
C PRO A 270 31.12 -33.51 8.81
N SER A 271 30.64 -32.42 9.44
CA SER A 271 30.89 -31.95 10.82
C SER A 271 32.33 -31.71 11.29
N CYS A 272 32.60 -30.49 11.78
CA CYS A 272 33.34 -30.31 13.04
C CYS A 272 33.03 -28.97 13.72
N PHE A 273 32.85 -29.09 15.03
CA PHE A 273 32.47 -28.13 16.05
C PHE A 273 33.62 -27.19 16.46
N GLY A 274 33.25 -26.05 17.03
CA GLY A 274 34.09 -25.20 17.90
C GLY A 274 33.42 -23.83 18.09
N SER A 275 32.47 -23.65 19.04
CA SER A 275 32.67 -23.23 20.44
C SER A 275 33.55 -21.98 20.58
N LEU A 276 33.25 -20.88 21.26
CA LEU A 276 32.24 -20.41 22.24
C LEU A 276 32.46 -18.87 22.26
N SER A 277 31.43 -18.04 22.38
CA SER A 277 31.17 -17.39 23.66
C SER A 277 29.72 -16.90 23.76
N ARG A 278 29.06 -17.41 24.80
CA ARG A 278 27.78 -16.97 25.33
C ARG A 278 27.93 -15.59 25.97
N LEU A 279 26.96 -14.71 25.75
CA LEU A 279 26.58 -13.69 26.73
C LEU A 279 25.06 -13.74 26.88
N ASP A 280 24.64 -13.97 28.12
CA ASP A 280 23.25 -14.06 28.58
C ASP A 280 22.54 -12.70 28.59
N PRO A 281 21.20 -12.70 28.61
CA PRO A 281 20.37 -11.50 28.53
C PRO A 281 20.19 -10.88 29.92
N ARG A 282 20.29 -9.56 30.02
CA ARG A 282 19.69 -8.82 31.14
C ARG A 282 18.94 -7.60 30.64
N GLU A 283 17.71 -7.58 31.13
CA GLU A 283 16.75 -6.49 31.19
C GLU A 283 17.42 -5.14 31.41
N ASN A 284 16.91 -4.12 30.72
CA ASN A 284 17.04 -2.75 31.19
C ASN A 284 15.68 -2.07 31.02
N GLU A 285 14.86 -2.22 32.07
CA GLU A 285 13.79 -1.31 32.40
C GLU A 285 14.40 0.09 32.63
N LEU A 286 13.97 1.08 31.85
CA LEU A 286 14.24 2.48 32.17
C LEU A 286 13.09 2.99 33.03
N GLN A 287 13.34 2.96 34.34
CA GLN A 287 12.52 3.60 35.36
C GLN A 287 12.49 5.13 35.18
N THR A 288 11.30 5.64 35.42
CA THR A 288 10.92 7.01 35.70
C THR A 288 11.77 7.66 36.80
N SER A 289 12.12 8.95 36.63
CA SER A 289 12.37 9.86 37.75
C SER A 289 11.71 11.21 37.49
N ALA A 290 10.86 11.60 38.43
CA ALA A 290 10.17 12.88 38.52
C ALA A 290 11.10 14.04 38.94
N GLY A 291 10.69 15.27 38.63
CA GLY A 291 11.06 16.46 39.40
C GLY A 291 11.54 17.65 38.57
N GLY A 292 10.63 18.57 38.26
CA GLY A 292 10.99 19.88 37.68
C GLY A 292 9.78 20.77 37.49
N HIS A 293 9.41 21.52 38.53
CA HIS A 293 8.42 22.59 38.46
C HIS A 293 8.81 23.64 37.41
N GLY A 294 7.98 23.79 36.38
CA GLY A 294 8.04 24.88 35.39
C GLY A 294 6.76 25.71 35.45
N ARG A 295 6.91 26.95 35.90
CA ARG A 295 5.89 27.94 36.22
C ARG A 295 5.17 28.43 34.96
N LEU A 296 3.83 28.48 35.01
CA LEU A 296 2.99 29.22 34.06
C LEU A 296 3.43 30.68 34.00
N LEU A 297 3.80 31.14 32.80
CA LEU A 297 3.77 32.55 32.42
C LEU A 297 3.14 32.64 31.04
N ALA A 298 1.96 33.23 31.01
CA ALA A 298 1.37 33.79 29.80
C ALA A 298 2.19 35.01 29.37
N SER A 299 2.57 35.08 28.10
CA SER A 299 2.91 36.34 27.45
C SER A 299 2.82 36.20 25.94
N ASP A 300 2.17 37.20 25.36
CA ASP A 300 2.01 37.49 23.95
C ASP A 300 3.30 37.33 23.12
N GLY A 301 3.20 36.70 21.95
CA GLY A 301 4.34 36.56 21.04
C GLY A 301 4.12 35.58 19.90
N THR A 302 2.96 35.61 19.23
CA THR A 302 2.63 34.65 18.16
C THR A 302 3.37 34.87 16.83
N ALA A 303 4.16 35.94 16.70
CA ALA A 303 4.93 36.21 15.47
C ALA A 303 6.41 35.78 15.56
N SER A 304 7.06 35.87 16.73
CA SER A 304 8.50 35.54 16.85
C SER A 304 8.81 34.08 17.17
N SER A 305 7.80 33.31 17.62
CA SER A 305 7.94 31.87 17.82
C SER A 305 7.93 31.10 16.50
N ASN A 306 7.09 31.50 15.54
CA ASN A 306 7.01 30.85 14.22
C ASN A 306 8.28 31.05 13.39
N GLU A 307 8.85 32.26 13.39
CA GLU A 307 10.07 32.55 12.61
C GLU A 307 11.29 31.76 13.13
N ARG A 308 11.39 31.57 14.46
CA ARG A 308 12.46 30.76 15.06
C ARG A 308 12.29 29.26 14.83
N GLU A 309 11.06 28.75 14.92
CA GLU A 309 10.78 27.34 14.61
C GLU A 309 11.02 27.01 13.13
N GLU A 310 10.74 27.95 12.22
CA GLU A 310 11.02 27.79 10.78
C GLU A 310 12.53 27.86 10.46
N GLU A 311 13.30 28.73 11.13
CA GLU A 311 14.77 28.81 10.99
C GLU A 311 15.47 27.54 11.51
N ASP A 312 15.10 27.04 12.70
CA ASP A 312 15.63 25.79 13.27
C ASP A 312 15.31 24.59 12.37
N ASP A 313 14.12 24.58 11.75
CA ASP A 313 13.69 23.52 10.84
C ASP A 313 14.52 23.44 9.55
N GLU A 314 15.00 24.58 9.03
CA GLU A 314 15.85 24.66 7.83
C GLU A 314 17.30 24.25 8.12
N GLU A 315 17.88 24.64 9.26
CA GLU A 315 19.24 24.24 9.63
C GLU A 315 19.37 22.71 9.75
N GLU A 316 18.41 22.06 10.42
CA GLU A 316 18.37 20.61 10.55
C GLU A 316 18.22 19.90 9.20
N LEU A 317 17.47 20.51 8.28
CA LEU A 317 17.27 19.98 6.95
C LEU A 317 18.57 20.02 6.14
N GLU A 318 19.32 21.12 6.25
CA GLU A 318 20.62 21.27 5.59
C GLU A 318 21.68 20.33 6.19
N GLU A 319 21.63 20.04 7.50
CA GLU A 319 22.46 18.98 8.12
C GLU A 319 22.22 17.63 7.43
N ILE A 320 20.96 17.22 7.25
CA ILE A 320 20.59 15.96 6.61
C ILE A 320 20.97 15.95 5.11
N LEU A 321 20.79 17.09 4.42
CA LEU A 321 21.14 17.24 3.01
C LEU A 321 22.66 17.21 2.77
N SER A 322 23.46 17.53 3.78
CA SER A 322 24.92 17.49 3.71
C SER A 322 25.53 16.09 3.87
N ALA A 323 24.74 15.10 4.31
CA ALA A 323 25.20 13.72 4.47
C ALA A 323 25.63 13.10 3.13
N LYS A 324 26.67 12.26 3.16
CA LYS A 324 27.23 11.64 1.96
C LYS A 324 26.21 10.78 1.20
N GLU A 325 25.35 10.10 1.94
CA GLU A 325 24.26 9.28 1.40
C GLU A 325 23.21 10.14 0.67
N ALA A 326 23.03 11.41 1.08
CA ALA A 326 22.11 12.37 0.49
C ALA A 326 22.55 12.87 -0.89
N GLU A 327 23.83 12.76 -1.26
CA GLU A 327 24.34 13.17 -2.57
C GLU A 327 23.61 12.46 -3.73
N SER A 328 23.13 11.24 -3.47
CA SER A 328 22.39 10.43 -4.45
C SER A 328 20.92 10.83 -4.62
N TRP A 329 20.41 11.73 -3.77
CA TRP A 329 19.00 12.11 -3.71
C TRP A 329 18.71 13.47 -4.38
N PRO A 330 17.60 13.57 -5.12
CA PRO A 330 17.06 14.89 -5.48
C PRO A 330 16.71 15.67 -4.20
N ARG A 331 17.27 16.89 -4.04
CA ARG A 331 17.08 17.71 -2.83
C ARG A 331 15.60 17.92 -2.50
N GLU A 332 14.78 18.28 -3.49
CA GLU A 332 13.35 18.52 -3.29
C GLU A 332 12.62 17.27 -2.78
N LEU A 333 13.00 16.08 -3.27
CA LEU A 333 12.42 14.82 -2.82
C LEU A 333 12.73 14.58 -1.35
N LEU A 334 13.99 14.71 -0.96
CA LEU A 334 14.42 14.51 0.42
C LEU A 334 13.78 15.56 1.36
N ARG A 335 13.65 16.81 0.91
CA ARG A 335 12.94 17.85 1.67
C ARG A 335 11.47 17.48 1.92
N LYS A 336 10.75 17.00 0.90
CA LYS A 336 9.38 16.50 1.05
C LYS A 336 9.29 15.30 1.99
N THR A 337 10.26 14.38 1.93
CA THR A 337 10.35 13.22 2.82
C THR A 337 10.55 13.63 4.28
N VAL A 338 11.50 14.53 4.56
CA VAL A 338 11.77 15.02 5.93
C VAL A 338 10.56 15.78 6.48
N ARG A 339 9.94 16.66 5.67
CA ARG A 339 8.73 17.38 6.08
C ARG A 339 7.58 16.43 6.44
N ALA A 340 7.34 15.40 5.62
CA ALA A 340 6.32 14.39 5.90
C ALA A 340 6.63 13.60 7.18
N ALA A 341 7.91 13.30 7.42
CA ALA A 341 8.36 12.63 8.64
C ALA A 341 8.23 13.52 9.90
N LYS A 342 8.43 14.84 9.79
CA LYS A 342 8.17 15.80 10.88
C LYS A 342 6.68 15.82 11.23
N ILE A 343 5.80 15.96 10.23
CA ILE A 343 4.34 15.96 10.43
C ILE A 343 3.85 14.63 11.04
N ALA A 344 4.42 13.49 10.64
CA ALA A 344 4.09 12.19 11.23
C ALA A 344 4.76 11.91 12.59
N HIS A 345 5.46 12.89 13.17
CA HIS A 345 6.27 12.75 14.38
C HIS A 345 7.28 11.58 14.32
N ALA A 346 7.77 11.27 13.13
CA ALA A 346 8.78 10.24 12.91
C ALA A 346 10.20 10.78 13.00
N HIS A 347 10.39 12.07 12.72
CA HIS A 347 11.70 12.72 12.62
C HIS A 347 12.60 12.48 13.84
N GLU A 348 12.08 12.72 15.05
CA GLU A 348 12.82 12.61 16.31
C GLU A 348 13.46 11.24 16.54
N PHE A 349 12.71 10.15 16.32
CA PHE A 349 13.28 8.83 16.51
C PHE A 349 14.19 8.43 15.35
N ILE A 350 13.91 8.92 14.14
CA ILE A 350 14.75 8.66 12.96
C ILE A 350 16.15 9.25 13.20
N ARG A 351 16.25 10.48 13.71
CA ARG A 351 17.55 11.12 14.03
C ARG A 351 18.39 10.33 15.03
N ARG A 352 17.76 9.63 15.96
CA ARG A 352 18.45 8.83 16.98
C ARG A 352 19.00 7.51 16.43
N LEU A 353 18.67 7.14 15.20
CA LEU A 353 19.20 5.95 14.55
C LEU A 353 20.62 6.21 14.00
N PRO A 354 21.48 5.17 13.88
CA PRO A 354 22.89 5.34 13.51
C PRO A 354 23.14 6.07 12.19
N GLN A 355 22.22 5.99 11.22
CA GLN A 355 22.32 6.65 9.91
C GLN A 355 21.12 7.57 9.64
N GLY A 356 20.38 7.97 10.68
CA GLY A 356 19.22 8.84 10.52
C GLY A 356 18.21 8.29 9.51
N TYR A 357 17.84 9.14 8.55
CA TYR A 357 16.97 8.84 7.42
C TYR A 357 17.51 7.76 6.46
N PHE A 358 18.82 7.57 6.41
CA PHE A 358 19.46 6.59 5.52
C PHE A 358 19.59 5.20 6.16
N THR A 359 19.16 5.04 7.42
CA THR A 359 19.14 3.76 8.11
C THR A 359 18.32 2.73 7.34
N LEU A 360 18.92 1.58 7.03
CA LEU A 360 18.24 0.45 6.39
C LEU A 360 17.22 -0.19 7.35
N CYS A 361 15.97 -0.29 6.92
CA CYS A 361 14.89 -0.95 7.66
C CYS A 361 14.18 -2.00 6.78
N GLY A 362 13.13 -2.62 7.31
CA GLY A 362 12.39 -3.71 6.63
C GLY A 362 12.91 -5.10 6.97
N ASP A 363 12.36 -6.12 6.30
CA ASP A 363 12.62 -7.51 6.68
C ASP A 363 14.07 -7.94 6.44
N GLY A 364 14.67 -8.50 7.50
CA GLY A 364 16.07 -8.91 7.53
C GLY A 364 17.09 -7.76 7.55
N ALA A 365 16.65 -6.52 7.82
CA ALA A 365 17.52 -5.38 8.08
C ALA A 365 18.15 -5.46 9.50
N PRO A 366 19.31 -4.83 9.72
CA PRO A 366 20.00 -4.86 11.02
C PRO A 366 19.23 -4.09 12.11
N VAL A 367 18.53 -3.02 11.75
CA VAL A 367 17.73 -2.22 12.69
C VAL A 367 16.31 -2.75 12.74
N ARG A 368 15.85 -3.10 13.95
CA ARG A 368 14.45 -3.46 14.22
C ARG A 368 13.69 -2.24 14.68
N LEU A 369 12.61 -1.93 13.97
CA LEU A 369 11.69 -0.86 14.33
C LEU A 369 10.52 -1.43 15.13
N SER A 370 10.07 -0.69 16.16
CA SER A 370 8.85 -1.02 16.88
C SER A 370 7.61 -0.85 16.00
N GLY A 371 6.48 -1.44 16.39
CA GLY A 371 5.19 -1.28 15.67
C GLY A 371 4.86 0.19 15.44
N GLY A 372 4.94 1.03 16.49
CA GLY A 372 4.66 2.45 16.37
C GLY A 372 5.68 3.28 15.59
N GLN A 373 6.93 2.82 15.48
CA GLN A 373 7.90 3.43 14.56
C GLN A 373 7.56 3.10 13.10
N LYS A 374 7.27 1.83 12.80
CA LYS A 374 6.84 1.41 11.45
C LYS A 374 5.60 2.17 11.00
N GLN A 375 4.67 2.37 11.92
CA GLN A 375 3.44 3.06 11.63
C GLN A 375 3.62 4.55 11.37
N ARG A 376 4.41 5.28 12.18
CA ARG A 376 4.72 6.68 11.90
C ARG A 376 5.45 6.85 10.55
N ILE A 377 6.28 5.88 10.15
CA ILE A 377 6.88 5.87 8.80
C ILE A 377 5.81 5.67 7.72
N ALA A 378 4.83 4.79 7.94
CA ALA A 378 3.73 4.57 7.00
C ALA A 378 2.81 5.79 6.88
N ILE A 379 2.54 6.48 8.00
CA ILE A 379 1.82 7.74 8.00
C ILE A 379 2.61 8.81 7.24
N ALA A 380 3.92 8.94 7.49
CA ALA A 380 4.79 9.83 6.72
C ALA A 380 4.76 9.50 5.21
N ARG A 381 4.77 8.22 4.84
CA ARG A 381 4.63 7.76 3.45
C ARG A 381 3.31 8.23 2.83
N ALA A 382 2.19 8.09 3.54
CA ALA A 382 0.89 8.57 3.08
C ALA A 382 0.84 10.10 2.96
N LEU A 383 1.39 10.82 3.94
CA LEU A 383 1.47 12.29 3.95
C LEU A 383 2.34 12.83 2.82
N CYS A 384 3.42 12.13 2.47
CA CYS A 384 4.33 12.55 1.41
C CYS A 384 3.61 12.69 0.05
N ARG A 385 2.53 11.93 -0.16
CA ARG A 385 1.70 12.01 -1.37
C ARG A 385 0.70 13.18 -1.37
N ASP A 386 0.42 13.76 -0.21
CA ASP A 386 -0.60 14.79 0.03
C ASP A 386 -1.99 14.51 -0.60
N PRO A 387 -2.60 13.34 -0.37
CA PRO A 387 -3.89 12.98 -0.95
C PRO A 387 -5.05 13.84 -0.39
N GLN A 388 -6.21 13.78 -1.06
CA GLN A 388 -7.44 14.45 -0.58
C GLN A 388 -8.15 13.62 0.49
N VAL A 389 -8.05 12.29 0.38
CA VAL A 389 -8.67 11.32 1.28
C VAL A 389 -7.57 10.52 1.99
N PHE A 390 -7.70 10.35 3.30
CA PHE A 390 -6.87 9.45 4.09
C PHE A 390 -7.73 8.34 4.67
N VAL A 391 -7.21 7.12 4.70
CA VAL A 391 -7.86 5.94 5.28
C VAL A 391 -6.86 5.28 6.22
N PHE A 392 -7.21 5.23 7.50
CA PHE A 392 -6.43 4.60 8.57
C PHE A 392 -7.15 3.33 9.01
N ASP A 393 -6.59 2.16 8.68
CA ASP A 393 -7.13 0.86 9.08
C ASP A 393 -6.51 0.44 10.41
N GLU A 394 -7.23 0.56 11.53
CA GLU A 394 -6.79 0.18 12.88
C GLU A 394 -5.41 0.72 13.30
N ALA A 395 -5.03 1.87 12.75
CA ALA A 395 -3.69 2.42 12.91
C ALA A 395 -3.32 2.56 14.41
N THR A 396 -4.21 3.00 15.31
CA THR A 396 -3.83 3.26 16.71
C THR A 396 -3.87 2.02 17.65
N SER A 397 -4.17 0.82 17.14
CA SER A 397 -4.50 -0.35 17.99
C SER A 397 -3.32 -0.95 18.76
N CYS A 398 -2.09 -0.88 18.23
CA CYS A 398 -0.89 -1.47 18.83
C CYS A 398 0.15 -0.44 19.30
N LEU A 399 -0.29 0.79 19.58
CA LEU A 399 0.56 1.91 19.94
C LEU A 399 0.64 2.13 21.46
N ASP A 400 1.83 2.53 21.93
CA ASP A 400 2.00 3.11 23.26
C ASP A 400 1.40 4.53 23.33
N THR A 401 1.06 4.99 24.54
CA THR A 401 0.34 6.26 24.75
C THR A 401 1.03 7.46 24.10
N ALA A 402 2.37 7.50 24.11
CA ALA A 402 3.12 8.60 23.51
C ALA A 402 3.05 8.59 21.97
N THR A 403 3.11 7.41 21.34
CA THR A 403 2.95 7.32 19.87
C THR A 403 1.51 7.52 19.43
N GLU A 404 0.53 7.13 20.24
CA GLU A 404 -0.89 7.41 19.98
C GLU A 404 -1.16 8.92 19.96
N ALA A 405 -0.70 9.66 20.97
CA ALA A 405 -0.84 11.13 21.00
C ALA A 405 -0.21 11.82 19.77
N ALA A 406 0.92 11.31 19.29
CA ALA A 406 1.58 11.83 18.09
C ALA A 406 0.77 11.55 16.81
N VAL A 407 0.16 10.37 16.68
CA VAL A 407 -0.73 10.05 15.56
C VAL A 407 -1.98 10.92 15.62
N GLU A 408 -2.57 11.13 16.80
CA GLU A 408 -3.72 12.01 16.99
C GLU A 408 -3.41 13.46 16.56
N ALA A 409 -2.27 14.01 16.97
CA ALA A 409 -1.85 15.35 16.54
C ALA A 409 -1.74 15.46 15.00
N THR A 410 -1.30 14.38 14.34
CA THR A 410 -1.27 14.30 12.88
C THR A 410 -2.68 14.33 12.28
N LEU A 411 -3.63 13.58 12.85
CA LEU A 411 -5.03 13.55 12.40
C LEU A 411 -5.70 14.93 12.56
N ASP A 412 -5.44 15.62 13.67
CA ASP A 412 -5.95 16.98 13.91
C ASP A 412 -5.41 17.99 12.90
N LEU A 413 -4.13 17.89 12.54
CA LEU A 413 -3.52 18.72 11.49
C LEU A 413 -4.16 18.44 10.12
N LEU A 414 -4.38 17.18 9.78
CA LEU A 414 -5.04 16.80 8.53
C LEU A 414 -6.48 17.34 8.47
N ARG A 415 -7.21 17.28 9.58
CA ARG A 415 -8.56 17.84 9.71
C ARG A 415 -8.56 19.36 9.52
N LYS A 416 -7.63 20.08 10.17
CA LYS A 416 -7.47 21.54 9.99
C LYS A 416 -7.20 21.92 8.52
N ASN A 417 -6.46 21.07 7.80
CA ASN A 417 -6.19 21.24 6.37
C ASN A 417 -7.33 20.76 5.45
N GLN A 418 -8.53 20.55 5.99
CA GLN A 418 -9.73 20.12 5.27
C GLN A 418 -9.58 18.81 4.49
N LYS A 419 -8.72 17.90 4.96
CA LYS A 419 -8.60 16.55 4.37
C LYS A 419 -9.75 15.67 4.87
N THR A 420 -10.27 14.80 4.01
CA THR A 420 -11.29 13.81 4.41
C THR A 420 -10.60 12.59 5.00
N ILE A 421 -10.99 12.19 6.21
CA ILE A 421 -10.29 11.14 6.95
C ILE A 421 -11.28 10.02 7.29
N PHE A 422 -10.93 8.79 6.95
CA PHE A 422 -11.61 7.59 7.41
C PHE A 422 -10.74 6.88 8.44
N VAL A 423 -11.32 6.54 9.58
CA VAL A 423 -10.63 5.77 10.62
C VAL A 423 -11.43 4.53 10.94
N ILE A 424 -10.87 3.36 10.66
CA ILE A 424 -11.38 2.10 11.18
C ILE A 424 -10.82 1.97 12.59
N ALA A 425 -11.69 2.14 13.58
CA ALA A 425 -11.28 2.22 14.97
C ALA A 425 -11.83 1.05 15.77
N HIS A 426 -11.01 0.60 16.72
CA HIS A 426 -11.37 -0.38 17.73
C HIS A 426 -11.39 0.20 19.14
N LYS A 427 -10.92 1.45 19.32
CA LYS A 427 -10.86 2.16 20.61
C LYS A 427 -11.92 3.24 20.68
N LEU A 428 -12.64 3.33 21.81
CA LEU A 428 -13.67 4.35 22.04
C LEU A 428 -13.13 5.79 21.96
N ALA A 429 -11.91 6.03 22.42
CA ALA A 429 -11.30 7.38 22.42
C ALA A 429 -11.13 7.94 21.00
N THR A 430 -10.79 7.09 20.03
CA THR A 430 -10.63 7.48 18.62
C THR A 430 -11.98 7.73 17.95
N THR A 431 -13.02 6.98 18.32
CA THR A 431 -14.35 7.08 17.70
C THR A 431 -15.15 8.27 18.21
N GLN A 432 -14.99 8.65 19.49
CA GLN A 432 -15.65 9.83 20.06
C GLN A 432 -15.20 11.15 19.42
N LYS A 433 -13.95 11.22 18.94
CA LYS A 433 -13.42 12.42 18.28
C LYS A 433 -13.88 12.59 16.83
N ALA A 434 -14.57 11.60 16.26
CA ALA A 434 -15.04 11.63 14.89
C ALA A 434 -16.25 12.56 14.71
N ASP A 435 -16.30 13.26 13.57
CA ASP A 435 -17.45 14.08 13.19
C ASP A 435 -18.67 13.23 12.86
N PHE A 436 -18.42 12.03 12.30
CA PHE A 436 -19.45 11.10 11.88
C PHE A 436 -19.00 9.67 12.17
N LEU A 437 -19.93 8.84 12.61
CA LEU A 437 -19.72 7.44 12.92
C LEU A 437 -20.57 6.56 12.01
N LEU A 438 -20.00 5.46 11.55
CA LEU A 438 -20.67 4.36 10.88
C LEU A 438 -20.49 3.08 11.70
N VAL A 439 -21.60 2.49 12.12
CA VAL A 439 -21.60 1.20 12.80
C VAL A 439 -21.95 0.12 11.80
N LEU A 440 -21.00 -0.76 11.55
CA LEU A 440 -21.18 -1.95 10.73
C LEU A 440 -21.50 -3.14 11.61
N ASP A 441 -22.55 -3.86 11.23
CA ASP A 441 -22.90 -5.16 11.78
C ASP A 441 -23.22 -6.10 10.62
N LYS A 442 -22.58 -7.27 10.61
CA LYS A 442 -22.78 -8.31 9.58
C LYS A 442 -22.77 -7.79 8.12
N GLY A 443 -21.90 -6.84 7.79
CA GLY A 443 -21.78 -6.31 6.44
C GLY A 443 -22.76 -5.20 6.07
N CYS A 444 -23.62 -4.78 7.00
CA CYS A 444 -24.60 -3.73 6.83
C CYS A 444 -24.27 -2.53 7.72
N ILE A 445 -24.60 -1.31 7.28
CA ILE A 445 -24.60 -0.14 8.16
C ILE A 445 -25.89 -0.17 9.01
N VAL A 446 -25.75 -0.36 10.32
CA VAL A 446 -26.90 -0.40 11.25
C VAL A 446 -27.19 0.96 11.87
N GLU A 447 -26.15 1.75 12.17
CA GLU A 447 -26.27 3.07 12.78
C GLU A 447 -25.32 4.06 12.09
N ARG A 448 -25.74 5.32 12.03
CA ARG A 448 -24.97 6.42 11.43
C ARG A 448 -25.37 7.76 12.04
N GLY A 449 -24.43 8.67 12.24
CA GLY A 449 -24.68 9.93 12.94
C GLY A 449 -23.46 10.41 13.74
N ARG A 450 -23.67 11.37 14.65
CA ARG A 450 -22.60 11.78 15.57
C ARG A 450 -22.38 10.72 16.64
N PRO A 451 -21.14 10.48 17.09
CA PRO A 451 -20.86 9.49 18.14
C PRO A 451 -21.69 9.70 19.41
N GLU A 452 -21.84 10.94 19.85
CA GLU A 452 -22.60 11.31 21.06
C GLU A 452 -24.09 10.96 20.92
N GLU A 453 -24.71 11.33 19.80
CA GLU A 453 -26.12 11.06 19.51
C GLU A 453 -26.43 9.56 19.46
N ILE A 454 -25.51 8.74 18.94
CA ILE A 454 -25.69 7.28 18.84
C ILE A 454 -25.53 6.61 20.21
N LEU A 455 -24.66 7.13 21.10
CA LEU A 455 -24.49 6.58 22.44
C LEU A 455 -25.71 6.80 23.35
N GLU A 456 -26.47 7.86 23.12
CA GLU A 456 -27.68 8.18 23.87
C GLU A 456 -28.88 7.31 23.46
N GLN A 457 -28.82 6.62 22.33
CA GLN A 457 -29.93 5.81 21.83
C GLN A 457 -30.11 4.52 22.66
N PRO A 458 -31.35 4.19 23.07
CA PRO A 458 -31.63 2.93 23.74
C PRO A 458 -31.36 1.75 22.79
N ASN A 459 -30.62 0.76 23.27
CA ASN A 459 -30.16 -0.42 22.49
C ASN A 459 -29.16 -0.15 21.35
N SER A 460 -28.43 0.97 21.42
CA SER A 460 -27.35 1.28 20.49
C SER A 460 -26.32 0.14 20.36
N ARG A 461 -26.09 -0.33 19.13
CA ARG A 461 -25.04 -1.31 18.81
C ARG A 461 -23.67 -0.71 19.09
N TYR A 462 -23.46 0.56 18.80
CA TYR A 462 -22.23 1.26 19.18
C TYR A 462 -21.98 1.20 20.68
N ALA A 463 -22.99 1.50 21.50
CA ALA A 463 -22.84 1.43 22.96
C ALA A 463 -22.53 0.00 23.45
N GLN A 464 -23.11 -1.03 22.82
CA GLN A 464 -22.83 -2.44 23.13
C GLN A 464 -21.40 -2.86 22.78
N LEU A 465 -20.85 -2.37 21.66
CA LEU A 465 -19.46 -2.68 21.25
C LEU A 465 -18.43 -2.24 22.29
N PHE A 466 -18.71 -1.14 22.99
CA PHE A 466 -17.81 -0.53 23.97
C PHE A 466 -18.29 -0.73 25.42
N ALA A 467 -19.34 -1.51 25.65
CA ALA A 467 -19.83 -1.81 26.99
C ALA A 467 -18.79 -2.58 27.81
N ASP A 468 -17.98 -3.40 27.16
CA ASP A 468 -16.90 -4.18 27.78
C ASP A 468 -15.61 -3.36 28.01
N GLU A 469 -15.44 -2.23 27.32
CA GLU A 469 -14.28 -1.32 27.49
C GLU A 469 -14.49 -0.25 28.56
N LYS A 470 -15.73 -0.04 29.03
CA LYS A 470 -15.96 0.86 30.15
C LYS A 470 -15.27 0.28 31.40
N PRO A 471 -14.36 1.02 32.06
CA PRO A 471 -13.89 0.59 33.36
C PRO A 471 -15.11 0.40 34.25
N LYS A 472 -15.20 -0.76 34.92
CA LYS A 472 -16.15 -0.93 36.02
C LYS A 472 -15.83 0.19 37.01
N GLU A 473 -16.67 1.22 37.05
CA GLU A 473 -16.63 2.19 38.14
C GLU A 473 -16.78 1.39 39.44
N SER A 474 -15.70 1.36 40.21
CA SER A 474 -15.69 0.75 41.53
C SER A 474 -16.67 1.51 42.41
N VAL A 475 -17.78 0.84 42.75
CA VAL A 475 -18.77 1.26 43.77
C VAL A 475 -18.09 1.48 45.11
#